data_AF-A0A5R2N3P8-F1
#
_entry.id   AF-A0A5R2N3P8-F1
#
_cell.length_a   1.000
_cell.length_b   1.000
_cell.length_c   1.000
_cell.angle_alpha   90.00
_cell.angle_beta   90.00
_cell.angle_gamma   90.00
#
_symmetry.space_group_name_H-M   'P 1'
#
loop_
_entity.id
_entity.type
_entity.pdbx_description
1 polymer ?
#
loop_
_entity_poly.entity_id
_entity_poly.type
_entity_poly.pdbx_seq_one_letter_code
_entity_poly.pdbx_strand_id
1 'polypeptide(L)'
;MSDSKRIMANRAELLELEKGFWTGDSAYYAANADTECLVAFPRMAKAMDNADLAETATKPNRWRDLDTELKGTNEPGSDIVMLTSEAHAPRENRAPYAP
;
A
#
# COMPACT_ATOMS: atom_id res chain seq x y z
N MET A 1 -13.45 30.04 -5.08
CA MET A 1 -12.67 29.32 -4.05
C MET A 1 -13.42 28.04 -3.78
N SER A 2 -12.87 26.89 -4.15
CA SER A 2 -13.54 25.61 -3.95
C SER A 2 -13.47 25.25 -2.48
N ASP A 3 -14.60 24.93 -1.87
CA ASP A 3 -14.64 24.28 -0.56
C ASP A 3 -13.95 22.91 -0.72
N SER A 4 -12.64 22.86 -0.46
CA SER A 4 -11.91 21.61 -0.41
C SER A 4 -12.52 20.76 0.69
N LYS A 5 -13.32 19.78 0.28
CA LYS A 5 -13.77 18.68 1.13
C LYS A 5 -12.50 18.06 1.70
N ARG A 6 -12.26 18.25 3.00
CA ARG A 6 -11.10 17.65 3.67
C ARG A 6 -11.25 16.14 3.60
N ILE A 7 -10.14 15.46 3.36
CA ILE A 7 -10.11 14.01 3.44
C ILE A 7 -10.39 13.63 4.90
N MET A 8 -11.41 12.80 5.09
CA MET A 8 -11.83 12.31 6.41
C MET A 8 -11.06 11.05 6.83
N ALA A 9 -10.23 10.50 5.94
CA ALA A 9 -9.49 9.28 6.20
C ALA A 9 -8.48 9.48 7.35
N ASN A 10 -8.54 8.60 8.34
CA ASN A 10 -7.63 8.62 9.47
C ASN A 10 -6.25 8.09 9.03
N ARG A 11 -5.20 8.85 9.34
CA ARG A 11 -3.82 8.52 8.95
C ARG A 11 -3.34 7.20 9.56
N ALA A 12 -3.76 6.90 10.78
CA ALA A 12 -3.43 5.63 11.42
C ALA A 12 -4.07 4.45 10.68
N GLU A 13 -5.33 4.59 10.27
CA GLU A 13 -6.03 3.55 9.49
C GLU A 13 -5.40 3.34 8.12
N LEU A 14 -4.98 4.41 7.44
CA LEU A 14 -4.29 4.31 6.15
C LEU A 14 -2.91 3.62 6.28
N LEU A 15 -2.18 3.89 7.36
CA LEU A 15 -0.90 3.21 7.61
C LEU A 15 -1.10 1.73 7.95
N GLU A 16 -2.14 1.39 8.72
CA GLU A 16 -2.48 -0.03 8.97
C GLU A 16 -2.93 -0.74 7.70
N LEU A 17 -3.66 -0.06 6.82
CA LEU A 17 -4.03 -0.56 5.49
C LEU A 17 -2.78 -0.84 4.64
N GLU A 18 -1.81 0.10 4.63
CA GLU A 18 -0.53 -0.06 3.95
C GLU A 18 0.22 -1.30 4.46
N LYS A 19 0.36 -1.46 5.79
CA LYS A 19 0.99 -2.64 6.40
C LYS A 19 0.28 -3.95 6.03
N GLY A 20 -1.04 -3.90 5.91
CA GLY A 20 -1.85 -5.01 5.44
C GLY A 20 -1.51 -5.43 4.00
N PHE A 21 -1.29 -4.48 3.09
CA PHE A 21 -0.81 -4.81 1.74
C PHE A 21 0.61 -5.41 1.74
N TRP A 22 1.48 -5.04 2.68
CA TRP A 22 2.79 -5.67 2.80
C TRP A 22 2.71 -7.12 3.31
N THR A 23 1.87 -7.39 4.30
CA THR A 23 1.93 -8.66 5.06
C THR A 23 0.80 -9.63 4.71
N GLY A 24 -0.29 -9.12 4.14
CA GLY A 24 -1.48 -9.85 3.76
C GLY A 24 -1.29 -10.74 2.52
N ASP A 25 -2.38 -11.39 2.15
CA ASP A 25 -2.45 -12.31 1.04
C ASP A 25 -3.42 -11.79 -0.04
N SER A 26 -3.64 -12.64 -1.05
CA SER A 26 -4.61 -12.38 -2.12
C SER A 26 -5.99 -11.95 -1.61
N ALA A 27 -6.50 -12.54 -0.53
CA ALA A 27 -7.81 -12.16 0.02
C ALA A 27 -7.79 -10.74 0.59
N TYR A 28 -6.70 -10.34 1.25
CA TYR A 28 -6.54 -8.97 1.73
C TYR A 28 -6.54 -7.96 0.59
N TYR A 29 -5.81 -8.25 -0.49
CA TYR A 29 -5.77 -7.38 -1.67
C TYR A 29 -7.15 -7.24 -2.33
N ALA A 30 -7.87 -8.36 -2.53
CA ALA A 30 -9.20 -8.34 -3.12
C ALA A 30 -10.24 -7.58 -2.28
N ALA A 31 -10.11 -7.62 -0.95
CA ALA A 31 -11.05 -6.95 -0.04
C ALA A 31 -10.81 -5.44 0.12
N ASN A 32 -9.58 -4.97 -0.11
CA ASN A 32 -9.16 -3.61 0.24
C ASN A 32 -8.74 -2.76 -0.96
N ALA A 33 -8.39 -3.36 -2.10
CA ALA A 33 -8.17 -2.62 -3.34
C ALA A 33 -9.49 -2.38 -4.07
N ASP A 34 -9.62 -1.21 -4.69
CA ASP A 34 -10.77 -0.91 -5.56
C ASP A 34 -10.81 -1.88 -6.74
N THR A 35 -12.03 -2.18 -7.20
CA THR A 35 -12.35 -3.09 -8.30
C THR A 35 -11.46 -2.88 -9.53
N GLU A 36 -11.21 -1.63 -9.90
CA GLU A 36 -10.20 -1.21 -10.85
C GLU A 36 -9.23 -0.23 -10.16
N CYS A 37 -7.94 -0.53 -10.18
CA CYS A 37 -6.93 0.27 -9.46
C CYS A 37 -5.73 0.62 -10.33
N LEU A 38 -5.11 1.79 -10.07
CA LEU A 38 -3.83 2.17 -10.67
C LEU A 38 -2.70 1.58 -9.84
N VAL A 39 -1.85 0.78 -10.47
CA VAL A 39 -0.66 0.21 -9.85
C VAL A 39 0.57 0.84 -10.48
N ALA A 40 1.46 1.38 -9.65
CA ALA A 40 2.68 2.05 -10.08
C ALA A 40 3.91 1.52 -9.33
N PHE A 41 4.90 1.10 -10.10
CA PHE A 41 6.24 0.69 -9.67
C PHE A 41 7.31 1.49 -10.43
N PRO A 42 8.58 1.47 -10.02
CA PRO A 42 9.64 2.10 -10.80
C PRO A 42 9.61 1.65 -12.27
N ARG A 43 9.35 2.60 -13.19
CA ARG A 43 9.22 2.42 -14.64
C ARG A 43 7.96 1.69 -15.13
N MET A 44 6.94 1.52 -14.29
CA MET A 44 5.68 0.90 -14.72
C MET A 44 4.51 1.56 -14.01
N ALA A 45 3.48 1.94 -14.77
CA ALA A 45 2.18 2.33 -14.23
C ALA A 45 1.10 1.74 -15.14
N LYS A 46 0.12 1.05 -14.57
CA LYS A 46 -1.01 0.48 -15.32
C LYS A 46 -2.28 0.42 -14.47
N ALA A 47 -3.43 0.56 -15.11
CA ALA A 47 -4.68 0.12 -14.53
C ALA A 47 -4.69 -1.42 -14.44
N MET A 48 -5.24 -1.96 -13.37
CA MET A 48 -5.34 -3.40 -13.11
C MET A 48 -6.58 -3.69 -12.26
N ASP A 49 -7.28 -4.77 -12.58
CA ASP A 49 -8.40 -5.26 -11.77
C ASP A 49 -7.89 -5.77 -10.42
N ASN A 50 -8.71 -5.65 -9.36
CA ASN A 50 -8.31 -6.11 -8.04
C ASN A 50 -8.04 -7.62 -7.97
N ALA A 51 -8.72 -8.42 -8.78
CA ALA A 51 -8.52 -9.86 -8.89
C ALA A 51 -7.10 -10.16 -9.41
N ASP A 52 -6.71 -9.49 -10.50
CA ASP A 52 -5.37 -9.61 -11.08
C ASP A 52 -4.30 -9.10 -10.10
N LEU A 53 -4.57 -8.00 -9.38
CA LEU A 53 -3.69 -7.52 -8.33
C LEU A 53 -3.51 -8.56 -7.21
N ALA A 54 -4.61 -9.14 -6.75
CA ALA A 54 -4.62 -10.13 -5.68
C ALA A 54 -3.84 -11.39 -6.05
N GLU A 55 -3.81 -11.79 -7.33
CA GLU A 55 -2.98 -12.90 -7.81
C GLU A 55 -1.47 -12.62 -7.70
N THR A 56 -1.06 -11.35 -7.65
CA THR A 56 0.35 -11.02 -7.41
C THR A 56 0.79 -11.26 -5.96
N ALA A 57 -0.15 -11.38 -5.03
CA ALA A 57 0.05 -11.63 -3.60
C ALA A 57 -0.04 -13.13 -3.23
N THR A 58 0.47 -14.01 -4.09
CA THR A 58 0.40 -15.48 -3.94
C THR A 58 1.34 -16.08 -2.91
N LYS A 59 2.28 -15.28 -2.36
CA LYS A 59 3.19 -15.72 -1.29
C LYS A 59 2.78 -15.07 0.04
N PRO A 60 1.89 -15.69 0.82
CA PRO A 60 1.55 -15.17 2.14
C PRO A 60 2.82 -15.09 3.01
N ASN A 61 2.93 -14.06 3.84
CA ASN A 61 4.14 -13.78 4.66
C ASN A 61 5.43 -13.55 3.85
N ARG A 62 5.32 -13.01 2.62
CA ARG A 62 6.48 -12.58 1.82
C ARG A 62 7.45 -11.70 2.62
N TRP A 63 6.89 -10.89 3.51
CA TRP A 63 7.56 -9.98 4.41
C TRP A 63 7.18 -10.34 5.85
N ARG A 64 8.18 -10.45 6.73
CA ARG A 64 7.98 -10.68 8.17
C ARG A 64 8.65 -9.57 8.96
N ASP A 65 8.23 -9.37 10.20
CA ASP A 65 8.78 -8.36 11.11
C ASP A 65 8.81 -6.97 10.46
N LEU A 66 7.73 -6.62 9.74
CA LEU A 66 7.62 -5.33 9.05
C LEU A 66 7.67 -4.21 10.09
N ASP A 67 8.76 -3.47 10.05
CA ASP A 67 8.86 -2.16 10.68
C ASP A 67 8.61 -1.10 9.62
N THR A 68 7.76 -0.13 9.92
CA THR A 68 7.38 0.92 8.98
C THR A 68 7.35 2.24 9.71
N GLU A 69 8.26 3.13 9.34
CA GLU A 69 8.34 4.48 9.90
C GLU A 69 7.72 5.47 8.92
N LEU A 70 6.63 6.13 9.34
CA LEU A 70 6.02 7.20 8.54
C LEU A 70 6.91 8.44 8.55
N LYS A 71 7.44 8.82 7.38
CA LYS A 71 8.30 10.00 7.18
C LYS A 71 7.50 11.24 6.79
N GLY A 72 6.32 11.07 6.20
CA GLY A 72 5.51 12.19 5.77
C GLY A 72 4.15 11.82 5.25
N THR A 73 3.28 12.81 5.16
CA THR A 73 1.96 12.68 4.54
C THR A 73 1.60 13.97 3.84
N ASN A 74 1.03 13.86 2.65
CA ASN A 74 0.53 14.98 1.86
C ASN A 74 -0.86 14.67 1.31
N GLU A 75 -1.68 15.70 1.15
CA GLU A 75 -3.02 15.60 0.55
C GLU A 75 -3.01 16.47 -0.71
N PRO A 76 -2.56 15.96 -1.87
CA PRO A 76 -2.43 16.75 -3.09
C PRO A 76 -3.79 17.16 -3.68
N GLY A 77 -4.88 16.53 -3.23
CA GLY A 77 -6.26 16.82 -3.62
C GLY A 77 -7.24 16.53 -2.49
N SER A 78 -8.53 16.65 -2.76
CA SER A 78 -9.60 16.38 -1.77
C SER A 78 -9.91 14.89 -1.59
N ASP A 79 -9.28 14.04 -2.38
CA ASP A 79 -9.59 12.61 -2.57
C ASP A 79 -8.33 11.72 -2.58
N ILE A 80 -7.14 12.32 -2.45
CA ILE A 80 -5.86 11.61 -2.50
C ILE A 80 -5.07 11.89 -1.22
N VAL A 81 -4.63 10.83 -0.54
CA VAL A 81 -3.62 10.89 0.52
C VAL A 81 -2.38 10.18 0.02
N MET A 82 -1.23 10.86 0.14
CA MET A 82 0.08 10.28 -0.13
C MET A 82 0.80 10.07 1.20
N LEU A 83 1.15 8.83 1.51
CA LEU A 83 2.02 8.48 2.63
C LEU A 83 3.44 8.24 2.11
N THR A 84 4.43 8.75 2.84
CA THR A 84 5.84 8.42 2.61
C THR A 84 6.33 7.69 3.84
N SER A 85 6.73 6.44 3.66
CA SER A 85 7.17 5.54 4.72
C SER A 85 8.54 4.94 4.38
N GLU A 86 9.32 4.63 5.40
CA GLU A 86 10.50 3.77 5.29
C GLU A 86 10.12 2.41 5.84
N ALA A 87 10.23 1.36 5.02
CA ALA A 87 9.87 0.00 5.38
C ALA A 87 11.13 -0.87 5.53
N HIS A 88 11.28 -1.47 6.71
CA HIS A 88 12.26 -2.52 6.97
C HIS A 88 11.53 -3.85 7.12
N ALA A 89 11.75 -4.78 6.20
CA ALA A 89 11.16 -6.10 6.26
C ALA A 89 12.16 -7.16 5.83
N PRO A 90 12.65 -8.02 6.75
CA PRO A 90 13.38 -9.22 6.34
C PRO A 90 12.48 -10.12 5.48
N ARG A 91 13.04 -10.63 4.38
CA ARG A 91 12.39 -11.71 3.62
C ARG A 91 12.37 -12.98 4.46
N GLU A 92 11.52 -13.94 4.09
CA GLU A 92 11.43 -15.27 4.72
C GLU A 92 12.81 -15.97 4.89
N ASN A 93 13.76 -15.72 3.98
CA ASN A 93 15.12 -16.26 4.05
C ASN A 93 16.11 -15.38 4.86
N ARG A 94 15.63 -14.43 5.67
CA ARG A 94 16.41 -13.41 6.41
C ARG A 94 17.32 -12.52 5.55
N ALA A 95 17.22 -12.59 4.22
CA ALA A 95 17.93 -11.67 3.34
C ALA A 95 17.30 -10.27 3.45
N PRO A 96 18.10 -9.20 3.61
CA PRO A 96 17.60 -7.84 3.57
C PRO A 96 16.90 -7.54 2.24
N TYR A 97 15.87 -6.71 2.27
CA TYR A 97 15.42 -6.07 1.05
C TYR A 97 16.49 -5.08 0.59
N ALA A 98 17.07 -5.30 -0.60
CA ALA A 98 17.91 -4.32 -1.28
C ALA A 98 17.08 -3.71 -2.44
N PRO A 99 16.93 -2.38 -2.49
CA PRO A 99 16.27 -1.69 -3.61
C PRO A 99 17.03 -1.85 -4.93
#